data_AF-A0A0G1FZY0-F1
#
_entry.id   AF-A0A0G1FZY0-F1
#
_cell.length_a   1.000
_cell.length_b   1.000
_cell.length_c   1.000
_cell.angle_alpha   90.00
_cell.angle_beta   90.00
_cell.angle_gamma   90.00
#
_symmetry.space_group_name_H-M   'P 1'
#
loop_
_entity.id
_entity.type
_entity.pdbx_description
1 polymer ?
#
loop_
_entity_poly.entity_id
_entity_poly.type
_entity_poly.pdbx_seq_one_letter_code
_entity_poly.pdbx_strand_id
1 'polypeptide(L)'
;MVWLWQTIFYQPLLNLLVFIYNLVGGDMGIAIIVLTVLIKLILWPLSQQTLKSQKAMQRLQPQVAEIKAKYKDQKDKLAQELMQLYQRERVSPLSSCLPLIIQLPFLIALFQVFRSGLNSGSLEWLYPFITNPGHLNDTLFGFWHLAGRSIPLAVITGLAQFWQTKM
;
A
#
# COMPACT_ATOMS: atom_id res chain seq x y z
N MET A 1 18.03 6.15 -13.61
CA MET A 1 17.09 5.36 -12.77
C MET A 1 16.40 6.22 -11.70
N VAL A 2 17.12 7.03 -10.93
CA VAL A 2 16.54 7.87 -9.84
C VAL A 2 15.60 8.97 -10.34
N TRP A 3 15.87 9.54 -11.52
CA TRP A 3 15.05 10.63 -12.07
C TRP A 3 13.62 10.19 -12.44
N LEU A 4 13.45 9.03 -13.08
CA LEU A 4 12.12 8.49 -13.40
C LEU A 4 11.30 8.23 -12.13
N TRP A 5 11.93 7.66 -11.10
CA TRP A 5 11.30 7.47 -9.79
C TRP A 5 10.85 8.80 -9.18
N GLN A 6 11.73 9.81 -9.23
CA GLN A 6 11.43 11.13 -8.69
C GLN A 6 10.26 11.79 -9.41
N THR A 7 10.26 11.80 -10.74
CA THR A 7 9.25 12.51 -11.54
C THR A 7 7.90 11.78 -11.56
N ILE A 8 7.89 10.44 -11.54
CA ILE A 8 6.66 9.65 -11.69
C ILE A 8 5.99 9.38 -10.34
N PHE A 9 6.76 9.09 -9.29
CA PHE A 9 6.20 8.67 -8.00
C PHE A 9 6.39 9.74 -6.93
N TYR A 10 7.61 10.22 -6.73
CA TYR A 10 7.91 11.11 -5.59
C TYR A 10 7.29 12.50 -5.75
N GLN A 11 7.52 13.18 -6.87
CA GLN A 11 7.03 14.54 -7.11
C GLN A 11 5.50 14.63 -7.07
N PRO A 12 4.73 13.80 -7.79
CA PRO A 12 3.28 13.88 -7.76
C PRO A 12 2.72 13.63 -6.35
N LEU A 13 3.30 12.66 -5.64
CA LEU A 13 2.90 12.31 -4.28
C LEU A 13 3.21 13.43 -3.28
N LEU A 14 4.40 14.04 -3.36
CA LEU A 14 4.79 15.18 -2.53
C LEU A 14 3.87 16.37 -2.77
N ASN A 15 3.62 16.68 -4.04
CA ASN A 15 2.75 17.78 -4.43
C ASN A 15 1.32 17.56 -3.96
N LEU A 16 0.78 16.36 -4.15
CA LEU A 16 -0.54 15.99 -3.67
C LEU A 16 -0.62 16.07 -2.14
N LEU A 17 0.42 15.61 -1.42
CA LEU A 17 0.47 15.70 0.03
C LEU A 17 0.49 17.15 0.53
N VAL A 18 1.34 18.01 -0.04
CA VAL A 18 1.43 19.42 0.36
C VAL A 18 0.15 20.18 0.00
N PHE A 19 -0.46 19.87 -1.14
CA PHE A 19 -1.77 20.41 -1.51
C PHE A 19 -2.82 20.09 -0.43
N ILE A 20 -2.92 18.82 -0.02
CA ILE A 20 -3.86 18.39 1.02
C ILE A 20 -3.48 19.02 2.37
N TYR A 21 -2.20 19.09 2.72
CA TYR A 21 -1.72 19.71 3.95
C TYR A 21 -2.17 21.17 4.07
N ASN A 22 -2.04 21.94 2.99
CA ASN A 22 -2.53 23.32 2.93
C ASN A 22 -4.05 23.41 3.04
N LEU A 23 -4.79 22.47 2.42
CA LEU A 23 -6.25 22.43 2.50
C LEU A 23 -6.78 22.08 3.90
N VAL A 24 -6.06 21.24 4.63
CA VAL A 24 -6.49 20.74 5.96
C VAL A 24 -5.98 21.61 7.11
N GLY A 25 -5.26 22.70 6.81
CA GLY A 25 -4.85 23.70 7.81
C GLY A 25 -3.55 23.36 8.54
N GLY A 26 -2.65 22.59 7.90
CA GLY A 26 -1.30 22.38 8.41
C GLY A 26 -1.11 21.19 9.36
N ASP A 27 -2.04 20.22 9.33
CA ASP A 27 -1.90 18.95 10.05
C ASP A 27 -1.43 17.84 9.09
N MET A 28 -0.19 17.39 9.27
CA MET A 28 0.40 16.35 8.41
C MET A 28 -0.31 15.02 8.58
N GLY A 29 -0.72 14.68 9.81
CA GLY A 29 -1.43 13.45 10.08
C GLY A 29 -2.74 13.32 9.32
N ILE A 30 -3.57 14.37 9.36
CA ILE A 30 -4.83 14.38 8.62
C ILE A 30 -4.55 14.40 7.11
N ALA A 31 -3.52 15.13 6.65
CA ALA A 31 -3.15 15.13 5.24
C ALA A 31 -2.80 13.73 4.70
N ILE A 32 -2.08 12.93 5.50
CA ILE A 32 -1.74 11.53 5.15
C ILE A 32 -2.99 10.66 5.11
N ILE A 33 -3.89 10.81 6.07
CA ILE A 33 -5.15 10.03 6.12
C ILE A 33 -5.96 10.31 4.85
N VAL A 34 -6.15 11.59 4.51
CA VAL A 34 -6.87 12.01 3.30
C VAL A 34 -6.19 11.49 2.03
N LEU A 35 -4.86 11.62 1.94
CA LEU A 35 -4.07 11.10 0.83
C LEU A 35 -4.26 9.58 0.67
N THR A 36 -4.21 8.84 1.78
CA THR A 36 -4.36 7.38 1.78
C THR A 36 -5.76 6.97 1.32
N VAL A 37 -6.81 7.68 1.76
CA VAL A 37 -8.19 7.44 1.32
C VAL A 37 -8.33 7.72 -0.18
N LEU A 38 -7.79 8.83 -0.68
CA LEU A 38 -7.81 9.16 -2.11
C LEU A 38 -7.14 8.09 -2.97
N ILE A 39 -5.93 7.66 -2.58
CA ILE A 39 -5.20 6.59 -3.28
C ILE A 39 -6.01 5.29 -3.24
N LYS A 40 -6.58 4.92 -2.08
CA LYS A 40 -7.44 3.72 -1.97
C LYS A 40 -8.69 3.80 -2.85
N LEU A 41 -9.29 4.98 -3.01
CA LEU A 41 -10.44 5.17 -3.90
C LEU A 41 -10.05 4.99 -5.37
N ILE A 42 -8.91 5.54 -5.79
CA ILE A 42 -8.39 5.36 -7.16
C ILE A 42 -8.04 3.89 -7.43
N LEU A 43 -7.47 3.20 -6.43
CA LEU A 43 -7.10 1.78 -6.52
C LEU A 43 -8.25 0.82 -6.17
N TRP A 44 -9.44 1.33 -5.86
CA TRP A 44 -10.61 0.52 -5.54
C TRP A 44 -10.98 -0.50 -6.62
N PRO A 45 -11.11 -0.14 -7.91
CA PRO A 45 -11.49 -1.11 -8.95
C PRO A 45 -10.48 -2.26 -9.06
N LEU A 46 -9.19 -1.95 -8.90
CA LEU A 46 -8.13 -2.94 -8.90
C LEU A 46 -8.20 -3.84 -7.66
N SER A 47 -8.45 -3.25 -6.49
CA SER A 47 -8.59 -3.97 -5.23
C SER A 47 -9.75 -4.97 -5.28
N GLN A 48 -10.89 -4.59 -5.88
CA GLN A 48 -12.03 -5.49 -6.10
C GLN A 48 -11.65 -6.71 -6.96
N GLN A 49 -10.85 -6.50 -8.00
CA GLN A 49 -10.38 -7.62 -8.84
C GLN A 49 -9.53 -8.60 -8.03
N THR A 50 -8.60 -8.11 -7.21
CA THR A 50 -7.79 -8.96 -6.33
C THR A 50 -8.65 -9.69 -5.29
N LEU A 51 -9.64 -9.03 -4.68
CA LEU A 51 -10.55 -9.68 -3.72
C LEU A 51 -11.32 -10.83 -4.37
N LYS A 52 -11.79 -10.66 -5.61
CA LYS A 52 -12.45 -11.73 -6.37
C LYS A 52 -11.53 -12.93 -6.60
N SER A 53 -10.28 -12.69 -7.00
CA SER A 53 -9.28 -13.75 -7.18
C SER A 53 -8.94 -14.46 -5.87
N GLN A 54 -8.85 -13.74 -4.76
CA GLN A 54 -8.60 -14.34 -3.44
C GLN A 54 -9.74 -15.24 -2.99
N LYS A 55 -11.00 -14.82 -3.17
CA LYS A 55 -12.16 -15.67 -2.86
C LYS A 55 -12.20 -16.93 -3.73
N ALA A 56 -11.85 -16.82 -5.02
CA ALA A 56 -11.73 -17.98 -5.90
C ALA A 56 -10.64 -18.94 -5.39
N MET A 57 -9.49 -18.42 -4.95
CA MET A 57 -8.41 -19.23 -4.38
C MET A 57 -8.83 -19.93 -3.08
N GLN A 58 -9.59 -19.26 -2.21
CA GLN A 58 -10.14 -19.86 -0.99
C GLN A 58 -11.05 -21.06 -1.30
N ARG A 59 -11.87 -20.97 -2.36
CA ARG A 59 -12.72 -22.09 -2.81
C ARG A 59 -11.92 -23.29 -3.32
N LEU A 60 -10.72 -23.06 -3.85
CA LEU A 60 -9.82 -24.13 -4.33
C LEU A 60 -8.99 -24.78 -3.21
N GLN A 61 -8.91 -24.18 -2.02
CA GLN A 61 -8.16 -24.76 -0.89
C GLN A 61 -8.45 -26.24 -0.59
N PRO A 62 -9.72 -26.73 -0.57
CA PRO A 62 -9.98 -28.15 -0.36
C PRO A 62 -9.35 -29.04 -1.45
N GLN A 63 -9.50 -28.67 -2.74
CA GLN A 63 -8.91 -29.43 -3.86
C GLN A 63 -7.38 -29.38 -3.83
N VAL A 64 -6.81 -28.22 -3.47
CA VAL A 64 -5.37 -28.07 -3.25
C VAL A 64 -4.89 -28.98 -2.11
N ALA A 65 -5.67 -29.16 -1.05
CA ALA A 65 -5.34 -30.05 0.07
C ALA A 65 -5.37 -31.53 -0.37
N GLU A 66 -6.35 -31.93 -1.18
CA GLU A 66 -6.43 -33.28 -1.76
C GLU A 66 -5.22 -33.60 -2.64
N ILE A 67 -4.84 -32.68 -3.54
CA ILE A 67 -3.65 -32.83 -4.39
C ILE A 67 -2.38 -32.93 -3.53
N LYS A 68 -2.27 -32.09 -2.49
CA LYS A 68 -1.15 -32.14 -1.53
C LYS A 68 -1.07 -33.46 -0.77
N ALA A 69 -2.20 -34.03 -0.38
CA ALA A 69 -2.25 -35.33 0.28
C ALA A 69 -1.85 -36.46 -0.68
N LYS A 70 -2.31 -36.42 -1.93
CA LYS A 70 -2.07 -37.45 -2.95
C LYS A 70 -0.63 -37.48 -3.47
N TYR A 71 0.04 -36.33 -3.55
CA TYR A 71 1.39 -36.21 -4.14
C TYR A 71 2.45 -35.72 -3.12
N LYS A 72 2.26 -36.01 -1.83
CA LYS A 72 3.14 -35.52 -0.74
C LYS A 72 4.62 -35.82 -0.97
N ASP A 73 4.93 -37.00 -1.50
CA ASP A 73 6.32 -37.47 -1.75
C ASP A 73 6.83 -37.12 -3.15
N GLN A 74 6.00 -36.58 -4.03
CA GLN A 74 6.30 -36.31 -5.44
C GLN A 74 6.22 -34.81 -5.73
N LYS A 75 7.21 -34.04 -5.25
CA LYS A 75 7.23 -32.56 -5.34
C LYS A 75 7.05 -32.03 -6.77
N ASP A 76 7.65 -32.69 -7.76
CA ASP A 76 7.55 -32.27 -9.17
C ASP A 76 6.13 -32.47 -9.72
N LYS A 77 5.51 -33.63 -9.42
CA LYS A 77 4.12 -33.90 -9.83
C LYS A 77 3.13 -33.03 -9.06
N LEU A 78 3.40 -32.76 -7.78
CA LEU A 78 2.62 -31.84 -6.97
C LEU A 78 2.55 -30.45 -7.61
N ALA A 79 3.70 -29.90 -8.01
CA ALA A 79 3.75 -28.57 -8.63
C ALA A 79 2.97 -28.55 -9.97
N GLN A 80 3.13 -29.59 -10.79
CA GLN A 80 2.42 -29.71 -12.07
C GLN A 80 0.90 -29.80 -11.89
N GLU A 81 0.41 -30.68 -11.00
CA GLU A 81 -1.02 -30.86 -10.75
C GLU A 81 -1.65 -29.59 -10.15
N LEU A 82 -0.95 -28.90 -9.24
CA LEU A 82 -1.42 -27.62 -8.70
C LEU A 82 -1.52 -26.55 -9.80
N MET A 83 -0.53 -26.46 -10.69
CA MET A 83 -0.60 -25.53 -11.82
C MET A 83 -1.73 -25.89 -12.80
N GLN A 84 -1.95 -27.17 -13.08
CA GLN A 84 -3.07 -27.61 -13.92
C GLN A 84 -4.41 -27.28 -13.28
N LEU A 85 -4.57 -27.47 -11.97
CA LEU A 85 -5.78 -27.09 -11.26
C LEU A 85 -6.06 -25.59 -11.39
N TYR A 86 -5.06 -24.75 -11.13
CA TYR A 86 -5.19 -23.29 -11.26
C TYR A 86 -5.54 -22.85 -12.69
N GLN A 87 -4.97 -23.51 -13.70
CA GLN A 87 -5.30 -23.23 -15.11
C GLN A 87 -6.72 -23.66 -15.49
N ARG A 88 -7.15 -24.86 -15.07
CA ARG A 88 -8.50 -25.39 -15.33
C ARG A 88 -9.58 -24.48 -14.73
N GLU A 89 -9.34 -24.01 -13.51
CA GLU A 89 -10.23 -23.12 -12.76
C GLU A 89 -10.06 -21.64 -13.14
N ARG A 90 -9.12 -21.32 -14.04
CA ARG A 90 -8.75 -19.96 -14.49
C ARG A 90 -8.48 -18.99 -13.33
N VAL A 91 -7.89 -19.49 -12.24
CA VAL A 91 -7.50 -18.69 -11.09
C VAL A 91 -5.98 -18.48 -11.11
N SER A 92 -5.54 -17.22 -11.07
CA SER A 92 -4.11 -16.89 -10.98
C SER A 92 -3.68 -16.70 -9.53
N PRO A 93 -2.67 -17.45 -9.04
CA PRO A 93 -2.12 -17.24 -7.70
C PRO A 93 -1.41 -15.88 -7.57
N LEU A 94 -0.86 -15.36 -8.66
CA LEU A 94 -0.16 -14.08 -8.71
C LEU A 94 -1.11 -12.88 -8.56
N SER A 95 -2.40 -13.05 -8.87
CA SER A 95 -3.39 -11.99 -8.65
C SER A 95 -3.54 -11.59 -7.19
N SER A 96 -3.15 -12.46 -6.25
CA SER A 96 -3.19 -12.19 -4.81
C SER A 96 -2.03 -11.32 -4.33
N CYS A 97 -0.85 -11.38 -4.96
CA CYS A 97 0.30 -10.54 -4.61
C CYS A 97 0.35 -9.22 -5.38
N LEU A 98 -0.47 -9.07 -6.42
CA LEU A 98 -0.53 -7.87 -7.26
C LEU A 98 -0.73 -6.55 -6.47
N PRO A 99 -1.63 -6.47 -5.47
CA PRO A 99 -1.80 -5.24 -4.68
C PRO A 99 -0.53 -4.89 -3.90
N LEU A 100 0.16 -5.90 -3.37
CA LEU A 100 1.36 -5.69 -2.58
C LEU A 100 2.50 -5.12 -3.44
N ILE A 101 2.64 -5.63 -4.67
CA ILE A 101 3.61 -5.12 -5.64
C ILE A 101 3.32 -3.65 -6.00
N ILE A 102 2.05 -3.29 -6.15
CA ILE A 102 1.65 -1.91 -6.49
C ILE A 102 1.75 -0.98 -5.28
N GLN A 103 1.52 -1.49 -4.08
CA GLN A 103 1.60 -0.72 -2.84
C GLN A 103 3.04 -0.42 -2.43
N LEU A 104 3.98 -1.33 -2.69
CA LEU A 104 5.40 -1.16 -2.32
C LEU A 104 6.01 0.15 -2.84
N PRO A 105 5.85 0.52 -4.14
CA PRO A 105 6.31 1.79 -4.65
C PRO A 105 5.74 3.00 -3.88
N PHE A 106 4.44 3.00 -3.60
CA PHE A 106 3.79 4.06 -2.84
C PHE A 106 4.34 4.17 -1.42
N LEU A 107 4.59 3.04 -0.76
CA LEU A 107 5.16 3.00 0.58
C LEU A 107 6.57 3.60 0.60
N ILE A 108 7.42 3.21 -0.35
CA ILE A 108 8.79 3.73 -0.48
C ILE A 108 8.77 5.24 -0.76
N ALA A 109 7.88 5.69 -1.65
CA ALA A 109 7.72 7.10 -1.97
C ALA A 109 7.26 7.92 -0.75
N LEU A 110 6.24 7.45 -0.01
CA LEU A 110 5.81 8.08 1.24
C LEU A 110 6.93 8.11 2.28
N PHE A 111 7.64 7.00 2.47
CA PHE A 111 8.77 6.94 3.41
C PHE A 111 9.87 7.95 3.03
N GLN A 112 10.17 8.08 1.73
CA GLN A 112 11.13 9.06 1.24
C GLN A 112 10.64 10.51 1.47
N VAL A 113 9.34 10.75 1.32
CA VAL A 113 8.70 12.04 1.65
C VAL A 113 8.80 12.32 3.14
N PHE A 114 8.59 11.37 4.05
CA PHE A 114 8.82 11.63 5.48
C PHE A 114 10.28 11.89 5.83
N ARG A 115 11.18 11.10 5.22
CA ARG A 115 12.60 11.19 5.52
C ARG A 115 13.26 12.45 4.93
N SER A 116 12.73 12.96 3.82
CA SER A 116 13.28 14.13 3.09
C SER A 116 12.44 15.39 3.28
N GLY A 117 11.13 15.23 3.45
CA GLY A 117 10.09 16.27 3.45
C GLY A 117 10.12 17.21 4.64
N LEU A 118 10.83 16.87 5.71
CA LEU A 118 11.04 17.78 6.84
C LEU A 118 12.20 18.76 6.61
N ASN A 119 12.93 18.63 5.49
CA ASN A 119 14.00 19.53 5.11
C ASN A 119 13.55 20.47 3.99
N SER A 120 13.94 21.73 4.08
CA SER A 120 13.60 22.81 3.15
C SER A 120 13.91 22.50 1.67
N GLY A 121 14.96 21.73 1.38
CA GLY A 121 15.33 21.35 0.02
C GLY A 121 14.35 20.40 -0.70
N SER A 122 13.42 19.77 0.01
CA SER A 122 12.36 18.97 -0.62
C SER A 122 11.24 19.84 -1.22
N LEU A 123 11.01 21.03 -0.65
CA LEU A 123 9.97 21.97 -1.07
C LEU A 123 10.33 22.70 -2.37
N GLU A 124 11.58 22.61 -2.82
CA GLU A 124 12.03 23.09 -4.13
C GLU A 124 11.40 22.31 -5.30
N TRP A 125 10.92 21.09 -5.04
CA TRP A 125 10.31 20.22 -6.05
C TRP A 125 8.79 20.38 -6.15
N LEU A 126 8.24 21.42 -5.51
CA LEU A 126 6.83 21.76 -5.61
C LEU A 126 6.52 22.37 -6.98
N TYR A 127 5.34 22.05 -7.50
CA TYR A 127 4.83 22.68 -8.68
C TYR A 127 4.47 24.14 -8.40
N PRO A 128 4.55 25.02 -9.41
CA PRO A 128 4.35 26.47 -9.23
C PRO A 128 2.98 26.85 -8.64
N PHE A 129 1.98 25.96 -8.78
CA PHE A 129 0.61 26.19 -8.31
C PHE A 129 0.38 25.75 -6.86
N ILE A 130 1.37 25.18 -6.17
CA ILE A 130 1.24 24.73 -4.79
C ILE A 130 1.90 25.73 -3.85
N THR A 131 1.13 26.24 -2.89
CA THR A 131 1.64 27.14 -1.85
C THR A 131 2.69 26.42 -1.01
N ASN A 132 3.88 26.99 -0.93
CA ASN A 132 4.94 26.46 -0.08
C ASN A 132 4.66 26.82 1.39
N PRO A 133 4.42 25.84 2.29
CA PRO A 133 4.17 26.10 3.71
C PRO A 133 5.42 26.51 4.50
N GLY A 134 6.62 26.44 3.91
CA GLY A 134 7.90 26.78 4.53
C GLY A 134 8.40 25.69 5.48
N HIS A 135 7.61 25.38 6.51
CA HIS A 135 7.85 24.28 7.44
C HIS A 135 6.63 23.36 7.51
N LEU A 136 6.89 22.05 7.46
CA LEU A 136 5.86 21.03 7.64
C LEU A 136 5.88 20.58 9.09
N ASN A 137 4.75 20.76 9.79
CA ASN A 137 4.55 20.19 11.12
C ASN A 137 4.37 18.68 10.97
N ASP A 138 5.04 17.89 11.80
CA ASP A 138 4.94 16.43 11.80
C ASP A 138 3.87 15.92 12.78
N THR A 139 2.94 16.78 13.18
CA THR A 139 1.88 16.45 14.13
C THR A 139 0.65 15.85 13.45
N LEU A 140 -0.03 14.98 14.19
CA LEU A 140 -1.35 14.42 13.91
C LEU A 140 -2.31 14.95 14.99
N PHE A 141 -3.39 15.57 14.53
CA PHE A 141 -4.36 16.32 15.35
C PHE A 141 -3.73 17.40 16.25
N GLY A 142 -2.55 17.92 15.88
CA GLY A 142 -1.79 18.92 16.65
C GLY A 142 -1.13 18.43 17.94
N PHE A 143 -1.39 17.20 18.42
CA PHE A 143 -0.82 16.68 19.68
C PHE A 143 0.07 15.45 19.51
N TRP A 144 -0.03 14.72 18.39
CA TRP A 144 0.67 13.46 18.21
C TRP A 144 1.81 13.57 17.19
N HIS A 145 3.07 13.51 17.63
CA HIS A 145 4.21 13.57 16.70
C HIS A 145 4.35 12.25 15.92
N LEU A 146 4.33 12.35 14.59
CA LEU A 146 4.37 11.21 13.68
C LEU A 146 5.81 10.74 13.40
N ALA A 147 6.80 11.62 13.51
CA ALA A 147 8.20 11.24 13.35
C ALA A 147 8.73 10.41 14.53
N GLY A 148 8.03 10.43 15.67
CA GLY A 148 8.37 9.68 16.87
C GLY A 148 7.90 8.23 16.86
N ARG A 149 8.58 7.38 17.63
CA ARG A 149 8.13 5.99 17.87
C ARG A 149 6.82 5.99 18.66
N SER A 150 5.73 5.56 18.03
CA SER A 150 4.40 5.49 18.65
C SER A 150 3.94 4.03 18.79
N ILE A 151 4.24 3.43 19.94
CA ILE A 151 3.79 2.07 20.29
C ILE A 151 2.25 1.93 20.18
N PRO A 152 1.43 2.90 20.64
CA PRO A 152 -0.03 2.78 20.55
C PRO A 152 -0.54 2.67 19.11
N LEU A 153 0.01 3.46 18.17
CA LEU A 153 -0.37 3.38 16.76
C LEU A 153 0.00 2.03 16.15
N ALA A 154 1.16 1.47 16.51
CA ALA A 154 1.58 0.15 16.04
C ALA A 154 0.62 -0.96 16.52
N VAL A 155 0.19 -0.91 17.79
CA VAL A 155 -0.78 -1.87 18.35
C VAL A 155 -2.14 -1.74 17.67
N ILE A 156 -2.65 -0.51 17.52
CA ILE A 156 -3.93 -0.26 16.82
C ILE A 156 -3.87 -0.78 15.38
N THR A 157 -2.77 -0.51 14.68
CA THR A 157 -2.57 -0.97 13.30
C THR A 157 -2.55 -2.51 13.23
N GLY A 158 -1.86 -3.17 14.16
CA GLY A 158 -1.83 -4.64 14.24
C GLY A 158 -3.21 -5.25 14.51
N LEU A 159 -3.98 -4.67 15.44
CA LEU A 159 -5.35 -5.11 15.73
C LEU A 159 -6.29 -4.88 14.54
N ALA A 160 -6.18 -3.71 13.88
CA ALA A 160 -6.97 -3.40 12.69
C ALA A 160 -6.65 -4.36 11.54
N GLN A 161 -5.36 -4.70 11.34
CA GLN A 161 -4.95 -5.65 10.32
C GLN A 161 -5.44 -7.07 10.63
N PHE A 162 -5.39 -7.50 11.89
CA PHE A 162 -5.96 -8.79 12.31
C PHE A 162 -7.47 -8.86 12.08
N TRP A 163 -8.18 -7.75 12.30
CA TRP A 163 -9.61 -7.69 12.03
C TRP A 163 -9.89 -7.70 10.52
N GLN A 164 -9.09 -6.97 9.73
CA GLN A 164 -9.20 -6.92 8.27
C GLN A 164 -8.97 -8.28 7.61
N THR A 165 -8.09 -9.13 8.16
CA THR A 165 -7.84 -10.46 7.58
C THR A 165 -8.91 -11.49 7.93
N LYS A 166 -9.70 -11.23 8.97
CA LYS A 166 -10.74 -12.15 9.48
C LYS A 166 -12.12 -11.89 8.88
N MET A 167 -12.39 -10.67 8.40
CA MET A 167 -13.60 -10.30 7.65
C MET A 167 -13.47 -10.63 6.17
#